data_AF-A0A849EJC6-F1
#
_entry.id   AF-A0A849EJC6-F1
#
_cell.length_a   1.000
_cell.length_b   1.000
_cell.length_c   1.000
_cell.angle_alpha   90.00
_cell.angle_beta   90.00
_cell.angle_gamma   90.00
#
_symmetry.space_group_name_H-M   'P 1'
#
loop_
_entity.id
_entity.type
_entity.pdbx_description
1 polymer ?
#
loop_
_entity_poly.entity_id
_entity_poly.type
_entity_poly.pdbx_seq_one_letter_code
_entity_poly.pdbx_strand_id
1 'polypeptide(L)'
;HGLIRTDFPGGWAGDAINAFTGKGLGAKARRMQEFLKTLLLFRKSEAAIHEGATKHFAPENGIYVLVRYKGNKKVFLILNKNEQSVSLPMHRFRETDILGATFKDVITGKEMVIGDELILKNKGVLLLSN
;
A
#
# COMPACT_ATOMS: atom_id res chain seq x y z
N HIS A 1 20.80 18.84 -15.19
CA HIS A 1 20.25 17.59 -15.73
C HIS A 1 20.85 16.31 -15.10
N GLY A 2 22.08 16.32 -14.55
CA GLY A 2 22.67 15.11 -13.93
C GLY A 2 22.06 14.62 -12.61
N LEU A 3 21.36 15.48 -11.85
CA LEU A 3 20.86 15.15 -10.50
C LEU A 3 19.92 13.94 -10.47
N ILE A 4 19.03 13.79 -11.46
CA ILE A 4 18.08 12.67 -11.55
C ILE A 4 18.70 11.39 -12.15
N ARG A 5 19.99 11.44 -12.53
CA ARG A 5 20.79 10.33 -13.06
C ARG A 5 22.07 10.15 -12.25
N THR A 6 22.04 10.54 -10.98
CA THR A 6 23.15 10.29 -10.06
C THR A 6 23.38 8.78 -9.95
N ASP A 7 24.65 8.38 -9.79
CA ASP A 7 25.04 6.98 -9.67
C ASP A 7 24.25 6.27 -8.57
N PHE A 8 23.94 5.00 -8.83
CA PHE A 8 23.21 4.20 -7.87
C PHE A 8 24.13 3.84 -6.69
N PRO A 9 23.71 4.07 -5.42
CA PRO A 9 24.57 3.80 -4.27
C PRO A 9 25.01 2.33 -4.18
N GLY A 10 26.31 2.08 -4.25
CA GLY A 10 26.89 0.73 -4.28
C GLY A 10 27.21 0.23 -5.68
N GLY A 11 27.04 1.07 -6.71
CA GLY A 11 27.37 0.77 -8.09
C GLY A 11 28.87 0.85 -8.39
N TRP A 12 29.65 1.53 -7.55
CA TRP A 12 31.10 1.66 -7.70
C TRP A 12 31.87 1.05 -6.53
N ALA A 13 33.08 0.57 -6.83
CA ALA A 13 34.00 0.09 -5.82
C ALA A 13 34.41 1.25 -4.89
N GLY A 14 34.30 1.03 -3.57
CA GLY A 14 34.61 2.04 -2.57
C GLY A 14 33.40 2.88 -2.11
N ASP A 15 32.21 2.69 -2.69
CA ASP A 15 31.01 3.41 -2.25
C ASP A 15 30.73 3.21 -0.76
N ALA A 16 30.59 4.34 -0.04
CA ALA A 16 30.30 4.33 1.40
C ALA A 16 28.88 3.83 1.73
N ILE A 17 27.93 4.06 0.81
CA ILE A 17 26.54 3.61 0.90
C ILE A 17 26.31 2.60 -0.21
N ASN A 18 25.74 1.44 0.14
CA ASN A 18 25.46 0.38 -0.82
C ASN A 18 24.00 -0.09 -0.65
N ALA A 19 23.16 0.26 -1.62
CA ALA A 19 21.74 -0.08 -1.62
C ALA A 19 21.44 -1.55 -1.98
N PHE A 20 22.39 -2.25 -2.60
CA PHE A 20 22.26 -3.71 -2.85
C PHE A 20 22.33 -4.51 -1.56
N THR A 21 23.24 -4.14 -0.65
CA THR A 21 23.47 -4.80 0.64
C THR A 21 22.74 -4.13 1.80
N GLY A 22 22.32 -2.88 1.61
CA GLY A 22 21.71 -2.04 2.64
C GLY A 22 22.72 -1.40 3.61
N LYS A 23 24.03 -1.53 3.37
CA LYS A 23 25.08 -0.89 4.18
C LYS A 23 25.03 0.64 3.99
N GLY A 24 25.08 1.39 5.09
CA GLY A 24 25.10 2.86 5.07
C GLY A 24 23.76 3.51 4.69
N LEU A 25 22.70 2.75 4.41
CA LEU A 25 21.38 3.32 4.15
C LEU A 25 20.79 3.94 5.41
N GLY A 26 20.34 5.19 5.31
CA GLY A 26 19.53 5.82 6.34
C GLY A 26 18.17 5.12 6.52
N ALA A 27 17.58 5.26 7.71
CA ALA A 27 16.34 4.57 8.07
C ALA A 27 15.16 4.83 7.12
N LYS A 28 15.06 6.03 6.53
CA LYS A 28 14.00 6.34 5.54
C LYS A 28 14.22 5.58 4.23
N ALA A 29 15.45 5.51 3.73
CA ALA A 29 15.78 4.80 2.50
C ALA A 29 15.57 3.29 2.65
N ARG A 30 16.03 2.71 3.77
CA ARG A 30 15.79 1.30 4.07
C ARG A 30 14.30 0.96 4.13
N ARG A 31 13.50 1.76 4.86
CA ARG A 31 12.03 1.57 4.90
C ARG A 31 11.37 1.66 3.53
N MET A 32 11.81 2.57 2.67
CA MET A 32 11.27 2.68 1.31
C MET A 32 11.66 1.47 0.45
N GLN A 33 12.89 0.98 0.58
CA GLN A 33 13.35 -0.23 -0.11
C GLN A 33 12.54 -1.46 0.30
N GLU A 34 12.29 -1.63 1.61
CA GLU A 34 11.45 -2.70 2.15
C GLU A 34 10.00 -2.58 1.68
N PHE A 35 9.41 -1.37 1.77
CA PHE A 35 8.06 -1.09 1.28
C PHE A 35 7.89 -1.47 -0.19
N LEU A 36 8.81 -1.02 -1.05
CA LEU A 36 8.79 -1.33 -2.49
C LEU A 36 8.97 -2.82 -2.74
N LYS A 37 9.89 -3.48 -2.04
CA LYS A 37 10.10 -4.92 -2.17
C LYS A 37 8.81 -5.69 -1.83
N THR A 38 8.18 -5.39 -0.69
CA THR A 38 6.93 -6.03 -0.27
C THR A 38 5.81 -5.79 -1.29
N LEU A 39 5.62 -4.55 -1.74
CA LEU A 39 4.58 -4.21 -2.71
C LEU A 39 4.78 -4.91 -4.07
N LEU A 40 6.02 -4.93 -4.57
CA LEU A 40 6.34 -5.55 -5.87
C LEU A 40 6.23 -7.07 -5.82
N LEU A 41 6.65 -7.70 -4.71
CA LEU A 41 6.47 -9.14 -4.52
C LEU A 41 4.99 -9.51 -4.42
N PHE A 42 4.20 -8.76 -3.65
CA PHE A 42 2.75 -8.95 -3.59
C PHE A 42 2.11 -8.82 -4.97
N ARG A 43 2.42 -7.74 -5.69
CA ARG A 43 1.91 -7.53 -7.05
C ARG A 43 2.23 -8.72 -7.95
N LYS A 44 3.48 -9.23 -7.93
CA LYS A 44 3.92 -10.35 -8.77
C LYS A 44 3.03 -11.60 -8.64
N SER A 45 2.49 -11.88 -7.46
CA SER A 45 1.66 -13.06 -7.20
C SER A 45 0.14 -12.82 -7.26
N GLU A 46 -0.32 -11.59 -7.49
CA GLU A 46 -1.72 -11.24 -7.26
C GLU A 46 -2.55 -11.13 -8.54
N ALA A 47 -3.26 -12.20 -8.89
CA ALA A 47 -4.09 -12.27 -10.09
C ALA A 47 -5.23 -11.23 -10.10
N ALA A 48 -5.77 -10.85 -8.93
CA ALA A 48 -6.78 -9.79 -8.87
C ALA A 48 -6.24 -8.44 -9.37
N ILE A 49 -4.94 -8.17 -9.19
CA ILE A 49 -4.29 -6.95 -9.70
C ILE A 49 -4.00 -7.03 -11.19
N HIS A 50 -3.64 -8.21 -11.70
CA HIS A 50 -3.29 -8.36 -13.11
C HIS A 50 -4.52 -8.41 -14.02
N GLU A 51 -5.54 -9.16 -13.61
CA GLU A 51 -6.65 -9.55 -14.49
C GLU A 51 -8.02 -9.23 -13.90
N GLY A 52 -8.07 -8.85 -12.62
CA GLY A 52 -9.33 -8.55 -11.94
C GLY A 52 -9.98 -7.25 -12.42
N ALA A 53 -11.29 -7.19 -12.26
CA ALA A 53 -12.06 -5.98 -12.48
C ALA A 53 -11.69 -4.90 -11.46
N THR A 54 -11.96 -3.64 -11.81
CA THR A 54 -11.75 -2.49 -10.94
C THR A 54 -13.08 -1.88 -10.59
N LYS A 55 -13.29 -1.58 -9.32
CA LYS A 55 -14.33 -0.66 -8.86
C LYS A 55 -13.67 0.40 -7.99
N HIS A 56 -14.04 1.65 -8.18
CA HIS A 56 -13.51 2.76 -7.40
C HIS A 56 -14.61 3.71 -6.99
N PHE A 57 -14.37 4.45 -5.92
CA PHE A 57 -15.32 5.38 -5.34
C PHE A 57 -14.77 6.80 -5.49
N ALA A 58 -15.64 7.75 -5.82
CA ALA A 58 -15.26 9.16 -5.94
C ALA A 58 -14.50 9.61 -4.66
N PRO A 59 -13.37 10.31 -4.78
CA PRO A 59 -12.68 10.80 -3.59
C PRO A 59 -13.59 11.68 -2.74
N GLU A 60 -13.56 11.49 -1.42
CA GLU A 60 -14.33 12.29 -0.47
C GLU A 60 -13.48 12.57 0.76
N ASN A 61 -13.48 13.80 1.25
CA ASN A 61 -12.73 14.21 2.45
C ASN A 61 -11.25 13.80 2.41
N GLY A 62 -10.60 13.93 1.26
CA GLY A 62 -9.18 13.58 1.08
C GLY A 62 -8.89 12.07 1.08
N ILE A 63 -9.93 11.22 1.03
CA ILE A 63 -9.80 9.75 0.98
C ILE A 63 -10.24 9.24 -0.39
N TYR A 64 -9.44 8.35 -0.96
CA TYR A 64 -9.76 7.63 -2.20
C TYR A 64 -9.72 6.12 -1.97
N VAL A 65 -10.75 5.41 -2.43
CA VAL A 65 -10.88 3.97 -2.29
C VAL A 65 -11.06 3.32 -3.64
N LEU A 66 -10.25 2.28 -3.89
CA LEU A 66 -10.30 1.44 -5.08
C LEU A 66 -10.23 -0.02 -4.65
N VAL A 67 -11.01 -0.88 -5.29
CA VAL A 67 -10.92 -2.34 -5.13
C VAL A 67 -10.62 -3.00 -6.47
N ARG A 68 -9.66 -3.92 -6.46
CA ARG A 68 -9.41 -4.89 -7.52
C ARG A 68 -9.96 -6.23 -7.07
N TYR A 69 -10.71 -6.92 -7.94
CA TYR A 69 -11.32 -8.20 -7.57
C TYR A 69 -11.37 -9.20 -8.72
N LYS A 70 -11.17 -10.47 -8.38
CA LYS A 70 -11.29 -11.61 -9.28
C LYS A 70 -11.85 -12.80 -8.51
N GLY A 71 -13.10 -13.20 -8.82
CA GLY A 71 -13.83 -14.17 -8.01
C GLY A 71 -13.95 -13.67 -6.55
N ASN A 72 -13.57 -14.51 -5.59
CA ASN A 72 -13.61 -14.19 -4.17
C ASN A 72 -12.42 -13.35 -3.67
N LYS A 73 -11.38 -13.19 -4.50
CA LYS A 73 -10.17 -12.44 -4.13
C LYS A 73 -10.42 -10.94 -4.32
N LYS A 74 -10.15 -10.15 -3.28
CA LYS A 74 -10.36 -8.71 -3.23
C LYS A 74 -9.13 -8.01 -2.66
N VAL A 75 -8.68 -6.97 -3.36
CA VAL A 75 -7.57 -6.11 -2.93
C VAL A 75 -8.06 -4.68 -2.87
N PHE A 76 -8.12 -4.10 -1.67
CA PHE A 76 -8.53 -2.72 -1.46
C PHE A 76 -7.32 -1.81 -1.30
N LEU A 77 -7.32 -0.72 -2.04
CA LEU A 77 -6.43 0.41 -1.88
C LEU A 77 -7.21 1.56 -1.24
N ILE A 78 -6.77 2.02 -0.08
CA ILE A 78 -7.29 3.19 0.61
C ILE A 78 -6.16 4.21 0.72
N LEU A 79 -6.30 5.34 0.03
CA LEU A 79 -5.37 6.46 0.11
C LEU A 79 -5.97 7.53 1.01
N ASN A 80 -5.25 7.90 2.07
CA ASN A 80 -5.60 9.00 2.97
C ASN A 80 -4.64 10.16 2.76
N LYS A 81 -5.14 11.32 2.34
CA LYS A 81 -4.34 12.55 2.21
C LYS A 81 -4.40 13.46 3.44
N ASN A 82 -5.19 13.11 4.46
CA ASN A 82 -5.33 13.90 5.67
C ASN A 82 -4.15 13.68 6.61
N GLU A 83 -3.59 14.78 7.14
CA GLU A 83 -2.52 14.70 8.14
C GLU A 83 -3.04 14.27 9.53
N GLN A 84 -4.32 14.55 9.81
CA GLN A 84 -5.00 14.17 11.04
C GLN A 84 -5.75 12.83 10.89
N SER A 85 -6.07 12.22 12.03
CA SER A 85 -6.88 11.01 12.08
C SER A 85 -8.29 11.26 11.53
N VAL A 86 -8.77 10.37 10.66
CA VAL A 86 -10.12 10.43 10.08
C VAL A 86 -10.83 9.09 10.31
N SER A 87 -12.09 9.14 10.75
CA SER A 87 -12.97 7.96 10.72
C SER A 87 -13.57 7.84 9.32
N LEU A 88 -13.36 6.68 8.68
CA LEU A 88 -13.93 6.34 7.38
C LEU A 88 -15.14 5.42 7.59
N PRO A 89 -16.37 5.89 7.36
CA PRO A 89 -17.55 5.04 7.39
C PRO A 89 -17.51 4.02 6.24
N MET A 90 -17.60 2.74 6.58
CA MET A 90 -17.43 1.64 5.62
C MET A 90 -18.71 1.27 4.88
N HIS A 91 -19.88 1.78 5.32
CA HIS A 91 -21.19 1.55 4.67
C HIS A 91 -21.19 1.92 3.18
N ARG A 92 -20.44 2.95 2.80
CA ARG A 92 -20.29 3.42 1.42
C ARG A 92 -19.70 2.36 0.49
N PHE A 93 -18.96 1.39 1.05
CA PHE A 93 -18.29 0.32 0.31
C PHE A 93 -18.98 -1.04 0.46
N ARG A 94 -20.17 -1.10 1.06
CA ARG A 94 -20.87 -2.36 1.37
C ARG A 94 -21.10 -3.26 0.14
N GLU A 95 -21.26 -2.65 -1.03
CA GLU A 95 -21.41 -3.35 -2.34
C GLU A 95 -20.16 -4.12 -2.80
N THR A 96 -19.10 -4.09 -1.99
CA THR A 96 -17.87 -4.86 -2.18
C THR A 96 -17.73 -6.00 -1.17
N ASP A 97 -18.75 -6.25 -0.35
CA ASP A 97 -18.78 -7.22 0.76
C ASP A 97 -17.56 -7.12 1.68
N ILE A 98 -17.07 -5.89 1.92
CA ILE A 98 -15.92 -5.64 2.78
C ILE A 98 -16.28 -5.76 4.28
N LEU A 99 -17.52 -5.45 4.65
CA LEU A 99 -17.98 -5.43 6.05
C LEU A 99 -18.01 -6.85 6.63
N GLY A 100 -17.49 -6.99 7.84
CA GLY A 100 -17.37 -8.27 8.56
C GLY A 100 -16.29 -9.22 8.04
N ALA A 101 -15.68 -8.91 6.89
CA ALA A 101 -14.62 -9.73 6.31
C ALA A 101 -13.26 -9.44 6.96
N THR A 102 -12.42 -10.46 6.99
CA THR A 102 -11.03 -10.36 7.48
C THR A 102 -10.11 -10.04 6.32
N PHE A 103 -9.26 -9.05 6.51
CA PHE A 103 -8.22 -8.67 5.55
C PHE A 103 -6.88 -8.55 6.23
N LYS A 104 -5.83 -8.77 5.45
CA LYS A 104 -4.45 -8.51 5.82
C LYS A 104 -3.95 -7.23 5.15
N ASP A 105 -3.36 -6.33 5.92
CA ASP A 105 -2.55 -5.24 5.37
C ASP A 105 -1.29 -5.84 4.75
N VAL A 106 -1.16 -5.69 3.44
CA VAL A 106 -0.05 -6.21 2.64
C VAL A 106 1.29 -5.66 3.10
N ILE A 107 1.32 -4.40 3.56
CA ILE A 107 2.57 -3.71 3.90
C ILE A 107 3.06 -4.10 5.28
N THR A 108 2.15 -4.15 6.27
CA THR A 108 2.51 -4.45 7.66
C THR A 108 2.36 -5.93 8.02
N GLY A 109 1.61 -6.68 7.23
CA GLY A 109 1.25 -8.07 7.51
C GLY A 109 0.16 -8.24 8.57
N LYS A 110 -0.38 -7.15 9.13
CA LYS A 110 -1.37 -7.20 10.19
C LYS A 110 -2.76 -7.58 9.65
N GLU A 111 -3.41 -8.52 10.31
CA GLU A 111 -4.80 -8.88 10.03
C GLU A 111 -5.78 -8.00 10.81
N MET A 112 -6.94 -7.74 10.20
CA MET A 112 -8.03 -7.00 10.81
C MET A 112 -9.39 -7.40 10.22
N VAL A 113 -10.41 -7.40 11.07
CA VAL A 113 -11.81 -7.49 10.65
C VAL A 113 -12.31 -6.07 10.36
N ILE A 114 -12.98 -5.88 9.23
CA ILE A 114 -13.54 -4.57 8.86
C ILE A 114 -14.94 -4.42 9.45
N GLY A 115 -15.07 -3.53 10.43
CA GLY A 115 -16.37 -3.12 10.98
C GLY A 115 -17.02 -1.98 10.19
N ASP A 116 -17.98 -1.32 10.82
CA ASP A 116 -18.72 -0.19 10.21
C ASP A 116 -17.87 1.07 10.01
N GLU A 117 -16.78 1.20 10.76
CA GLU A 117 -15.85 2.32 10.66
C GLU A 117 -14.40 1.84 10.65
N LEU A 118 -13.56 2.57 9.91
CA LEU A 118 -12.12 2.36 9.86
C LEU A 118 -11.38 3.65 10.20
N ILE A 119 -10.58 3.62 11.27
CA ILE A 119 -9.79 4.77 11.71
C ILE A 119 -8.47 4.85 10.92
N LEU A 120 -8.35 5.86 10.07
CA LEU A 120 -7.13 6.18 9.32
C LEU A 120 -6.31 7.22 10.09
N LYS A 121 -5.34 6.76 10.88
CA LYS A 121 -4.61 7.60 11.85
C LYS A 121 -3.74 8.69 11.22
N ASN A 122 -3.12 8.39 10.08
CA ASN A 122 -2.14 9.26 9.43
C ASN A 122 -2.38 9.27 7.93
N LYS A 123 -1.81 10.28 7.27
CA LYS A 123 -1.62 10.30 5.82
C LYS A 123 -0.85 9.07 5.36
N GLY A 124 -1.31 8.44 4.29
CA GLY A 124 -0.63 7.29 3.73
C GLY A 124 -1.55 6.40 2.92
N VAL A 125 -1.11 5.14 2.81
CA VAL A 125 -1.79 4.09 2.07
C VAL A 125 -2.08 2.93 3.02
N LEU A 126 -3.28 2.38 2.90
CA LEU A 126 -3.63 1.08 3.43
C LEU A 126 -3.98 0.16 2.26
N LEU A 127 -3.29 -0.97 2.16
CA LEU A 127 -3.48 -1.95 1.09
C LEU A 127 -3.92 -3.27 1.72
N LEU A 128 -5.19 -3.61 1.57
CA LEU A 128 -5.81 -4.77 2.20
C LEU A 128 -6.03 -5.88 1.17
N SER A 129 -5.67 -7.11 1.51
CA SER A 129 -5.99 -8.32 0.73
C SER A 129 -6.59 -9.37 1.65
N ASN A 130 -7.64 -10.05 1.18
CA ASN A 130 -8.09 -11.32 1.77
C ASN A 130 -7.32 -12.50 1.20
#